data_AF-A0A1J8PRX5-F1
#
_entry.id   AF-A0A1J8PRX5-F1
#
_cell.length_a   1.000
_cell.length_b   1.000
_cell.length_c   1.000
_cell.angle_alpha   90.00
_cell.angle_beta   90.00
_cell.angle_gamma   90.00
#
_symmetry.space_group_name_H-M   'P 1'
#
loop_
_entity.id
_entity.type
_entity.pdbx_description
1 polymer ?
#
loop_
_entity_poly.entity_id
_entity_poly.type
_entity_poly.pdbx_seq_one_letter_code
_entity_poly.pdbx_strand_id
1 'polypeptide(L)'
;MVRFDKEASAKIFQENNQRSRPNTVDLHGLYVTEAEFYFERAVQQVRERGESSLRVIVGKGNHSDDNIPKIKPAIQTLGKNLGMTVNVDPTNDGCLIVTKFNS
;
A
#
# COMPACT_ATOMS: atom_id res chain seq x y z
N MET A 1 19.90 6.41 11.79
CA MET A 1 19.34 7.66 11.25
C MET A 1 18.84 7.36 9.85
N VAL A 2 17.56 7.03 9.71
CA VAL A 2 16.99 6.66 8.39
C VAL A 2 16.89 7.95 7.58
N ARG A 3 17.76 8.11 6.59
CA ARG A 3 17.65 9.22 5.63
C ARG A 3 16.41 8.97 4.79
N PHE A 4 15.46 9.90 4.89
CA PHE A 4 14.24 9.90 4.11
C PHE A 4 14.57 10.45 2.73
N ASP A 5 14.88 9.59 1.76
CA ASP A 5 14.97 10.00 0.37
C ASP A 5 13.55 10.10 -0.23
N LYS A 6 12.74 11.01 0.34
CA LYS A 6 11.33 11.26 -0.04
C LYS A 6 11.20 11.57 -1.53
N GLU A 7 12.22 12.15 -2.13
CA GLU A 7 12.23 12.49 -3.56
C GLU A 7 12.37 11.24 -4.44
N ALA A 8 13.19 10.27 -4.03
CA ALA A 8 13.37 9.03 -4.77
C ALA A 8 12.13 8.13 -4.65
N SER A 9 11.60 8.00 -3.43
CA SER A 9 10.41 7.20 -3.14
C SER A 9 9.16 7.79 -3.80
N ALA A 10 8.98 9.12 -3.79
CA ALA A 10 7.87 9.78 -4.46
C ALA A 10 7.91 9.60 -5.98
N LYS A 11 9.10 9.60 -6.60
CA LYS A 11 9.24 9.38 -8.04
C LYS A 11 8.85 7.95 -8.44
N ILE A 12 9.31 6.95 -7.67
CA ILE A 12 8.93 5.54 -7.86
C ILE A 12 7.41 5.36 -7.66
N PHE A 13 6.88 5.92 -6.58
CA PHE A 13 5.44 5.90 -6.30
C PHE A 13 4.66 6.50 -7.48
N GLN A 14 5.02 7.69 -7.94
CA GLN A 14 4.30 8.38 -9.00
C GLN A 14 4.34 7.58 -10.32
N GLU A 15 5.50 7.03 -10.69
CA GLU A 15 5.64 6.24 -11.91
C GLU A 15 4.84 4.93 -11.86
N ASN A 16 4.87 4.21 -10.73
CA ASN A 16 4.12 2.96 -10.55
C ASN A 16 2.60 3.23 -10.53
N ASN A 17 2.17 4.28 -9.84
CA ASN A 17 0.75 4.62 -9.72
C ASN A 17 0.16 5.20 -11.01
N GLN A 18 0.97 5.86 -11.86
CA GLN A 18 0.53 6.28 -13.21
C GLN A 18 0.17 5.09 -14.11
N ARG A 19 0.83 3.95 -13.94
CA ARG A 19 0.57 2.71 -14.71
C ARG A 19 -0.43 1.79 -14.02
N SER A 20 -0.84 2.12 -12.79
CA SER A 20 -1.73 1.30 -12.00
C SER A 20 -3.18 1.43 -12.45
N ARG A 21 -3.95 0.35 -12.24
CA ARG A 21 -5.38 0.33 -12.52
C ARG A 21 -6.13 1.31 -11.60
N PRO A 22 -7.37 1.72 -11.96
CA PRO A 22 -8.25 2.44 -11.06
C PRO A 22 -8.35 1.72 -9.70
N ASN A 23 -8.43 2.48 -8.61
CA ASN A 23 -8.50 1.98 -7.24
C ASN A 23 -7.36 1.04 -6.86
N THR A 24 -6.18 1.26 -7.45
CA THR A 24 -4.94 0.55 -7.10
C THR A 24 -3.89 1.55 -6.67
N VAL A 25 -3.25 1.30 -5.54
CA VAL A 25 -2.10 2.05 -5.05
C VAL A 25 -0.88 1.15 -5.00
N ASP A 26 0.21 1.57 -5.63
CA ASP A 26 1.48 0.84 -5.62
C ASP A 26 2.45 1.47 -4.60
N LEU A 27 2.80 0.69 -3.59
CA LEU A 27 3.70 1.03 -2.48
C LEU A 27 4.98 0.19 -2.51
N HIS A 28 5.22 -0.56 -3.59
CA HIS A 28 6.41 -1.39 -3.71
C HIS A 28 7.67 -0.51 -3.77
N GLY A 29 8.71 -0.93 -3.05
CA GLY A 29 9.99 -0.24 -3.01
C GLY A 29 10.03 1.00 -2.12
N LEU A 30 8.93 1.35 -1.44
CA LEU A 30 8.88 2.44 -0.47
C LEU A 30 9.37 2.00 0.91
N TYR A 31 9.74 2.96 1.76
CA TYR A 31 9.91 2.67 3.18
C TYR A 31 8.55 2.50 3.87
N VAL A 32 8.54 1.76 4.99
CA VAL A 32 7.31 1.47 5.77
C VAL A 32 6.51 2.73 6.08
N THR A 33 7.17 3.76 6.62
CA THR A 33 6.51 5.02 7.01
C THR A 33 5.93 5.78 5.81
N GLU A 34 6.57 5.69 4.64
CA GLU A 34 6.06 6.31 3.42
C GLU A 34 4.87 5.54 2.88
N ALA A 35 4.95 4.20 2.90
CA ALA A 35 3.86 3.34 2.48
C ALA A 35 2.61 3.56 3.34
N GLU A 36 2.76 3.70 4.66
CA GLU A 36 1.66 4.04 5.58
C GLU A 36 1.01 5.38 5.20
N PHE A 37 1.82 6.43 5.00
CA PHE A 37 1.33 7.75 4.61
C PHE A 37 0.55 7.73 3.28
N TYR A 38 1.08 7.07 2.25
CA TYR A 38 0.40 6.97 0.95
C TYR A 38 -0.84 6.07 1.01
N PHE A 39 -0.81 5.01 1.82
CA PHE A 39 -1.96 4.14 2.04
C PHE A 39 -3.14 4.91 2.66
N GLU A 40 -2.91 5.70 3.71
CA GLU A 40 -3.96 6.52 4.34
C GLU A 40 -4.58 7.49 3.33
N ARG A 41 -3.76 8.16 2.52
CA ARG A 41 -4.25 9.05 1.45
C ARG A 41 -5.07 8.31 0.40
N ALA A 42 -4.64 7.12 -0.01
CA ALA A 42 -5.37 6.31 -0.98
C ALA A 42 -6.72 5.84 -0.42
N VAL A 43 -6.76 5.44 0.86
CA VAL A 43 -8.00 5.08 1.56
C VAL A 43 -8.95 6.27 1.61
N GLN A 44 -8.47 7.46 1.95
CA GLN A 44 -9.29 8.67 1.96
C GLN A 44 -9.86 8.97 0.57
N GLN A 45 -9.04 8.90 -0.47
CA GLN A 45 -9.49 9.15 -1.85
C GLN A 45 -10.54 8.14 -2.32
N VAL A 46 -10.38 6.85 -1.98
CA VAL A 46 -11.36 5.81 -2.31
C VAL A 46 -12.68 6.05 -1.57
N ARG A 47 -12.63 6.45 -0.29
CA ARG A 47 -13.82 6.86 0.47
C ARG A 47 -14.52 8.07 -0.15
N GLU A 48 -13.77 9.11 -0.51
CA GLU A 48 -14.30 10.31 -1.17
C GLU A 48 -14.94 10.01 -2.54
N ARG A 49 -14.40 9.01 -3.26
CA ARG A 49 -14.96 8.52 -4.53
C ARG A 49 -16.19 7.62 -4.35
N GLY A 50 -16.52 7.20 -3.14
CA GLY A 50 -17.59 6.24 -2.86
C GLY A 50 -17.25 4.81 -3.30
N GLU A 51 -15.97 4.49 -3.46
CA GLU A 51 -15.50 3.20 -3.92
C GLU A 51 -15.42 2.20 -2.75
N SER A 52 -15.86 0.97 -3.01
CA SER A 52 -15.95 -0.07 -1.98
C SER A 52 -14.69 -0.92 -1.87
N SER A 53 -13.71 -0.75 -2.75
CA SER A 53 -12.45 -1.49 -2.66
C SER A 53 -11.23 -0.68 -3.08
N LEU A 54 -10.09 -0.98 -2.46
CA LEU A 54 -8.76 -0.47 -2.78
C LEU A 54 -7.78 -1.63 -2.88
N ARG A 55 -7.07 -1.73 -3.99
CA ARG A 55 -5.95 -2.66 -4.17
C ARG A 55 -4.66 -1.98 -3.77
N VAL A 56 -3.84 -2.64 -2.97
CA VAL A 56 -2.56 -2.11 -2.48
C VAL A 56 -1.45 -3.06 -2.88
N ILE A 57 -0.51 -2.62 -3.71
CA ILE A 57 0.64 -3.42 -4.11
C ILE A 57 1.78 -3.11 -3.14
N VAL A 58 2.15 -4.07 -2.31
CA VAL A 58 3.25 -3.96 -1.32
C VAL A 58 4.54 -4.62 -1.82
N GLY A 59 4.49 -5.29 -2.97
CA GLY A 59 5.59 -6.07 -3.52
C GLY A 59 5.65 -7.49 -2.94
N LYS A 60 6.23 -8.42 -3.70
CA LYS A 60 6.28 -9.86 -3.34
C LYS A 60 7.30 -10.20 -2.23
N GLY A 61 8.17 -9.25 -1.84
CA GLY A 61 9.21 -9.48 -0.84
C GLY A 61 10.34 -10.42 -1.27
N ASN A 62 10.40 -10.83 -2.53
CA ASN A 62 11.31 -11.88 -3.01
C ASN A 62 12.75 -11.44 -3.31
N HIS A 63 13.10 -10.16 -3.14
CA HIS A 63 14.40 -9.59 -3.53
C HIS A 63 14.90 -8.51 -2.55
N SER A 64 15.06 -8.83 -1.27
CA SER A 64 15.74 -7.92 -0.35
C SER A 64 16.68 -8.70 0.56
N ASP A 65 17.98 -8.38 0.50
CA ASP A 65 19.07 -8.97 1.29
C ASP A 65 18.85 -8.96 2.82
N ASP A 66 17.88 -8.19 3.32
CA ASP A 66 17.52 -8.09 4.76
C ASP A 66 16.20 -8.82 5.13
N ASN A 67 15.56 -9.49 4.16
CA ASN A 67 14.51 -10.54 4.28
C ASN A 67 13.34 -10.35 5.28
N ILE A 68 12.98 -9.12 5.64
CA ILE A 68 11.72 -8.86 6.37
C ILE A 68 10.84 -7.96 5.50
N PRO A 69 9.78 -8.50 4.87
CA PRO A 69 8.80 -7.67 4.19
C PRO A 69 8.04 -6.86 5.25
N LYS A 70 8.54 -5.68 5.59
CA LYS A 70 7.99 -4.83 6.67
C LYS A 70 6.75 -4.05 6.23
N ILE A 71 6.58 -3.78 4.93
CA ILE A 71 5.44 -3.02 4.39
C ILE A 71 4.13 -3.81 4.51
N LYS A 72 4.11 -5.07 4.05
CA LYS A 72 2.92 -5.94 4.11
C LYS A 72 2.27 -5.99 5.51
N PRO A 73 2.98 -6.36 6.59
CA PRO A 73 2.41 -6.40 7.93
C PRO A 73 2.06 -5.01 8.47
N ALA A 74 2.80 -3.95 8.11
CA ALA A 74 2.47 -2.59 8.51
C ALA A 74 1.13 -2.14 7.92
N ILE A 75 0.93 -2.29 6.60
CA ILE A 75 -0.32 -1.95 5.94
C ILE A 75 -1.49 -2.82 6.43
N GLN A 76 -1.27 -4.11 6.66
CA GLN A 76 -2.30 -4.98 7.23
C GLN A 76 -2.71 -4.52 8.64
N THR A 77 -1.75 -4.13 9.47
CA THR A 77 -2.01 -3.64 10.84
C THR A 77 -2.75 -2.30 10.79
N LEU A 78 -2.25 -1.36 9.98
CA LEU A 78 -2.86 -0.05 9.80
C LEU A 78 -4.30 -0.16 9.28
N GLY A 79 -4.52 -0.99 8.26
CA GLY A 79 -5.86 -1.20 7.71
C GLY A 79 -6.83 -1.82 8.73
N LYS A 80 -6.37 -2.80 9.53
CA LYS A 80 -7.16 -3.34 10.65
C LYS A 80 -7.47 -2.28 11.71
N ASN A 81 -6.50 -1.45 12.07
CA ASN A 81 -6.67 -0.36 13.03
C ASN A 81 -7.70 0.68 12.55
N LEU A 82 -7.76 0.92 11.25
CA LEU A 82 -8.75 1.78 10.60
C LEU A 82 -10.12 1.10 10.42
N GLY A 83 -10.32 -0.11 10.99
CA GLY A 83 -11.56 -0.87 10.92
C GLY A 83 -11.81 -1.53 9.57
N MET A 84 -10.79 -1.65 8.73
CA MET A 84 -10.91 -2.18 7.38
C MET A 84 -10.53 -3.65 7.29
N THR A 85 -11.16 -4.34 6.34
CA THR A 85 -10.79 -5.72 6.00
C THR A 85 -9.68 -5.69 4.96
N VAL A 86 -8.49 -6.16 5.35
CA VAL A 86 -7.31 -6.26 4.48
C VAL A 86 -7.01 -7.74 4.23
N ASN A 87 -7.26 -8.19 3.01
CA ASN A 87 -6.98 -9.57 2.58
C ASN A 87 -5.81 -9.59 1.59
N VAL A 88 -5.06 -10.69 1.53
CA VAL A 88 -4.05 -10.89 0.49
C VAL A 88 -4.76 -11.35 -0.79
N ASP A 89 -4.37 -10.82 -1.94
CA ASP A 89 -4.88 -11.27 -3.23
C ASP A 89 -4.44 -12.72 -3.48
N PRO A 90 -5.37 -13.67 -3.73
CA PRO A 90 -5.04 -15.08 -3.88
C PRO A 90 -4.19 -15.39 -5.11
N THR A 91 -4.13 -14.46 -6.07
CA THR A 91 -3.34 -14.59 -7.30
C THR A 91 -1.99 -13.85 -7.22
N ASN A 92 -1.81 -12.99 -6.22
CA ASN A 92 -0.61 -12.19 -6.03
C ASN A 92 -0.36 -11.85 -4.56
N ASP A 93 0.55 -12.59 -3.92
CA ASP A 93 0.95 -12.39 -2.52
C ASP A 93 1.50 -11.00 -2.19
N GLY A 94 1.93 -10.24 -3.21
CA GLY A 94 2.37 -8.86 -3.10
C GLY A 94 1.26 -7.83 -3.26
N CYS A 95 0.00 -8.25 -3.36
CA CYS A 95 -1.15 -7.37 -3.45
C CYS A 95 -2.11 -7.65 -2.27
N LEU A 96 -2.59 -6.58 -1.67
CA LEU A 96 -3.60 -6.59 -0.62
C LEU A 96 -4.89 -5.96 -1.18
N ILE A 97 -6.03 -6.56 -0.86
CA ILE A 97 -7.35 -6.07 -1.23
C ILE A 97 -8.03 -5.56 0.04
N VAL A 98 -8.35 -4.27 0.06
CA VAL A 98 -9.07 -3.58 1.12
C VAL A 98 -10.50 -3.37 0.66
N THR A 99 -11.51 -3.85 1.40
CA THR A 99 -12.91 -3.88 0.92
C THR A 99 -13.95 -3.32 1.88
N LYS A 100 -13.61 -3.16 3.16
CA LYS A 100 -14.57 -2.70 4.18
C LYS A 100 -14.16 -1.33 4.66
N PHE A 101 -14.76 -0.29 4.11
CA PHE A 101 -14.71 1.05 4.68
C PHE A 101 -15.99 1.20 5.50
N ASN A 102 -15.96 0.77 6.77
CA ASN A 102 -17.17 0.88 7.60
C ASN A 102 -17.61 2.35 7.66
N SER A 103 -18.92 2.54 7.41
CA SER A 103 -19.65 3.79 7.40
C SER A 103 -19.85 4.39 8.78
#